data_AF-A0A239A0B8-F1
#
_entry.id   AF-A0A239A0B8-F1
#
_cell.length_a   1.000
_cell.length_b   1.000
_cell.length_c   1.000
_cell.angle_alpha   90.00
_cell.angle_beta   90.00
_cell.angle_gamma   90.00
#
_symmetry.space_group_name_H-M   'P 1'
#
loop_
_entity.id
_entity.type
_entity.pdbx_description
1 polymer ?
#
loop_
_entity_poly.entity_id
_entity_poly.type
_entity_poly.pdbx_seq_one_letter_code
_entity_poly.pdbx_strand_id
1 'polypeptide(L)'
;MELKNPADENATIKSAYNQIQTYKQAIPSLFNYNEILIISDGLEARAGSLSAGFDRFMAWKSVDGKREASNLMGQFEVLIKGLLNKNTLLDSIRFFVVFDKSKKEDEKGQATVTITKKIAAYHQYYAVNKAIKSTLRTANNSKGNNLLKESPASYGLPDVKTQPEGDRKAGVVWHTQGVRKIPFYVVLYS
;
A
#
# COMPACT_ATOMS: atom_id res chain seq x y z
N MET A 1 -2.83 3.02 17.39
CA MET A 1 -3.04 1.60 17.02
C MET A 1 -4.03 1.04 18.03
N GLU A 2 -4.88 0.10 17.64
CA GLU A 2 -5.78 -0.61 18.56
C GLU A 2 -5.38 -2.07 18.61
N LEU A 3 -5.00 -2.55 19.80
CA LEU A 3 -4.49 -3.90 20.02
C LEU A 3 -5.40 -4.62 21.01
N LYS A 4 -5.82 -5.82 20.62
CA LYS A 4 -6.67 -6.68 21.43
C LYS A 4 -5.87 -7.80 22.08
N ASN A 5 -6.39 -8.30 23.20
CA ASN A 5 -5.75 -9.37 23.95
C ASN A 5 -5.91 -10.70 23.18
N PRO A 6 -4.82 -11.35 22.75
CA PRO A 6 -4.89 -12.61 22.01
C PRO A 6 -5.48 -13.78 22.83
N ALA A 7 -5.54 -13.66 24.16
CA ALA A 7 -6.11 -14.70 25.03
C ALA A 7 -7.63 -14.60 25.23
N ASP A 8 -8.28 -13.56 24.69
CA ASP A 8 -9.74 -13.38 24.79
C ASP A 8 -10.39 -13.67 23.43
N GLU A 9 -11.25 -14.69 23.37
CA GLU A 9 -11.92 -15.13 22.14
C GLU A 9 -12.81 -14.05 21.50
N ASN A 10 -13.30 -13.07 22.29
CA ASN A 10 -14.11 -11.96 21.78
C ASN A 10 -13.24 -10.82 21.21
N ALA A 11 -11.93 -10.85 21.46
CA ALA A 11 -11.00 -9.77 21.18
C ALA A 11 -10.46 -9.85 19.74
N THR A 12 -11.38 -9.87 18.77
CA THR A 12 -11.07 -10.00 17.34
C THR A 12 -10.57 -8.71 16.67
N ILE A 13 -9.95 -8.83 15.49
CA ILE A 13 -9.67 -7.67 14.62
C ILE A 13 -10.92 -6.81 14.33
N LYS A 14 -12.12 -7.42 14.26
CA LYS A 14 -13.35 -6.66 14.02
C LYS A 14 -13.72 -5.81 15.24
N SER A 15 -13.54 -6.34 16.45
CA SER A 15 -13.78 -5.56 17.67
C SER A 15 -12.77 -4.41 17.80
N ALA A 16 -11.49 -4.62 17.44
CA ALA A 16 -10.49 -3.56 17.34
C ALA A 16 -10.90 -2.45 16.36
N TYR A 17 -11.37 -2.80 15.15
CA TYR A 17 -11.87 -1.82 14.18
C TYR A 17 -13.06 -1.02 14.72
N ASN A 18 -14.03 -1.70 15.34
CA ASN A 18 -15.22 -1.05 15.88
C ASN A 18 -14.85 -0.06 16.99
N GLN A 19 -13.90 -0.40 17.85
CA GLN A 19 -13.42 0.51 18.90
C GLN A 19 -12.77 1.77 18.34
N ILE A 20 -11.99 1.66 17.24
CA ILE A 20 -11.51 2.84 16.52
C ILE A 20 -12.68 3.69 16.00
N GLN A 21 -13.76 3.08 15.49
CA GLN A 21 -14.93 3.86 15.05
C GLN A 21 -15.60 4.59 16.22
N THR A 22 -15.69 3.96 17.40
CA THR A 22 -16.17 4.61 18.62
C THR A 22 -15.31 5.82 18.97
N TYR A 23 -13.98 5.69 18.94
CA TYR A 23 -13.08 6.82 19.23
C TYR A 23 -13.20 7.95 18.21
N LYS A 24 -13.37 7.63 16.92
CA LYS A 24 -13.60 8.64 15.88
C LYS A 24 -14.86 9.47 16.13
N GLN A 25 -15.90 8.87 16.72
CA GLN A 25 -17.15 9.57 17.07
C GLN A 25 -17.00 10.34 18.40
N ALA A 26 -16.40 9.72 19.41
CA ALA A 26 -16.30 10.27 20.75
C ALA A 26 -15.26 11.40 20.87
N ILE A 27 -14.11 11.26 20.21
CA ILE A 27 -12.99 12.21 20.31
C ILE A 27 -12.36 12.44 18.91
N PRO A 28 -13.06 13.14 17.99
CA PRO A 28 -12.58 13.31 16.61
C PRO A 28 -11.21 13.99 16.50
N SER A 29 -10.91 14.92 17.42
CA SER A 29 -9.65 15.70 17.42
C SER A 29 -8.40 14.83 17.54
N LEU A 30 -8.50 13.64 18.14
CA LEU A 30 -7.39 12.68 18.24
C LEU A 30 -6.90 12.20 16.86
N PHE A 31 -7.74 12.34 15.82
CA PHE A 31 -7.46 11.82 14.48
C PHE A 31 -7.05 12.90 13.47
N ASN A 32 -6.98 14.17 13.84
CA ASN A 32 -6.65 15.28 12.93
C ASN A 32 -5.34 15.07 12.16
N TYR A 33 -4.33 14.51 12.82
CA TYR A 33 -3.00 14.25 12.25
C TYR A 33 -2.73 12.75 12.07
N ASN A 34 -3.77 11.90 12.10
CA ASN A 34 -3.58 10.47 11.94
C ASN A 34 -3.27 10.10 10.48
N GLU A 35 -2.14 9.43 10.28
CA GLU A 35 -1.75 8.93 8.96
C GLU A 35 -2.24 7.51 8.68
N ILE A 36 -1.98 6.61 9.61
CA ILE A 36 -2.25 5.18 9.47
C ILE A 36 -2.95 4.69 10.73
N LEU A 37 -3.99 3.88 10.54
CA LEU A 37 -4.66 3.13 11.60
C LEU A 37 -4.24 1.67 11.49
N ILE A 38 -3.95 1.05 12.63
CA ILE A 38 -3.58 -0.37 12.73
C ILE A 38 -4.49 -1.02 13.75
N ILE A 39 -5.02 -2.19 13.36
CA ILE A 39 -5.85 -3.07 14.18
C ILE A 39 -5.19 -4.44 14.27
N SER A 40 -5.20 -5.04 15.46
CA SER A 40 -4.66 -6.38 15.69
C SER A 40 -5.34 -7.07 16.86
N ASP A 41 -5.46 -8.39 16.77
CA ASP A 41 -5.86 -9.31 17.85
C ASP A 41 -4.69 -10.18 18.36
N GLY A 42 -3.46 -9.77 18.03
CA GLY A 42 -2.24 -10.50 18.38
C GLY A 42 -1.87 -11.62 17.41
N LEU A 43 -2.83 -12.20 16.68
CA LEU A 43 -2.57 -13.18 15.62
C LEU A 43 -2.54 -12.51 14.24
N GLU A 44 -3.58 -11.74 13.94
CA GLU A 44 -3.69 -10.97 12.70
C GLU A 44 -3.35 -9.50 12.94
N ALA A 45 -2.88 -8.82 11.89
CA ALA A 45 -2.68 -7.37 11.93
C ALA A 45 -2.95 -6.74 10.57
N ARG A 46 -3.71 -5.63 10.57
CA ARG A 46 -4.10 -4.93 9.35
C ARG A 46 -3.94 -3.43 9.51
N ALA A 47 -3.60 -2.75 8.42
CA ALA A 47 -3.47 -1.30 8.34
C ALA A 47 -4.50 -0.71 7.37
N GLY A 48 -5.00 0.48 7.69
CA GLY A 48 -5.97 1.23 6.89
C GLY A 48 -5.86 2.74 7.13
N SER A 49 -6.56 3.53 6.31
CA SER A 49 -6.65 4.98 6.47
C SER A 49 -7.81 5.39 7.38
N LEU A 50 -7.85 6.66 7.80
CA LEU A 50 -8.95 7.20 8.60
C LEU A 50 -10.34 7.02 7.95
N SER A 51 -10.41 7.16 6.62
CA SER A 51 -11.65 7.02 5.83
C SER A 51 -11.91 5.59 5.36
N ALA A 52 -11.05 4.62 5.68
CA ALA A 52 -11.17 3.24 5.23
C ALA A 52 -12.30 2.51 5.97
N GLY A 53 -13.15 1.82 5.19
CA GLY A 53 -13.99 0.75 5.71
C GLY A 53 -13.17 -0.47 6.13
N PHE A 54 -13.76 -1.37 6.92
CA PHE A 54 -13.10 -2.58 7.40
C PHE A 54 -12.52 -3.46 6.29
N ASP A 55 -13.20 -3.53 5.14
CA ASP A 55 -12.76 -4.25 3.93
C ASP A 55 -11.48 -3.69 3.31
N ARG A 56 -11.10 -2.46 3.67
CA ARG A 56 -9.89 -1.77 3.19
C ARG A 56 -8.75 -1.78 4.21
N PHE A 57 -8.94 -2.39 5.38
CA PHE A 57 -7.83 -2.72 6.27
C PHE A 57 -7.15 -3.98 5.76
N MET A 58 -5.89 -3.85 5.35
CA MET A 58 -5.14 -4.92 4.68
C MET A 58 -3.93 -5.35 5.50
N ALA A 59 -3.61 -6.64 5.46
CA ALA A 59 -2.37 -7.16 6.04
C ALA A 59 -1.16 -6.68 5.23
N TRP A 60 -0.09 -6.32 5.95
CA TRP A 60 1.21 -6.07 5.34
C TRP A 60 1.98 -7.39 5.27
N LYS A 61 2.33 -7.85 4.07
CA LYS A 61 2.82 -9.23 3.86
C LYS A 61 4.30 -9.39 3.61
N SER A 62 5.09 -8.31 3.59
CA SER A 62 6.52 -8.41 3.28
C SER A 62 7.36 -7.39 4.04
N VAL A 63 8.44 -7.85 4.66
CA VAL A 63 9.37 -6.99 5.39
C VAL A 63 10.25 -6.16 4.45
N ASP A 64 10.60 -6.68 3.27
CA ASP A 64 11.57 -6.06 2.35
C ASP A 64 11.05 -5.85 0.92
N GLY A 65 9.84 -6.31 0.62
CA GLY A 65 9.22 -6.26 -0.71
C GLY A 65 9.78 -7.25 -1.71
N LYS A 66 10.68 -8.16 -1.32
CA LYS A 66 11.27 -9.16 -2.21
C LYS A 66 10.48 -10.45 -2.19
N ARG A 67 10.08 -10.90 -1.01
CA ARG A 67 9.28 -12.12 -0.79
C ARG A 67 8.21 -11.85 0.27
N GLU A 68 7.08 -12.54 0.15
CA GLU A 68 6.12 -12.56 1.26
C GLU A 68 6.75 -13.24 2.47
N ALA A 69 6.43 -12.74 3.66
CA ALA A 69 6.88 -13.31 4.91
C ALA A 69 6.32 -14.73 5.07
N SER A 70 7.09 -15.60 5.72
CA SER A 70 6.62 -16.94 6.06
C SER A 70 5.38 -16.87 6.94
N ASN A 71 4.45 -17.82 6.78
CA ASN A 71 3.30 -17.99 7.66
C ASN A 71 3.69 -18.28 9.13
N LEU A 72 4.96 -18.63 9.39
CA LEU A 72 5.51 -18.79 10.74
C LEU A 72 5.80 -17.46 11.43
N MET A 73 5.87 -16.34 10.69
CA MET A 73 6.06 -15.01 11.25
C MET A 73 4.70 -14.37 11.49
N GLY A 74 4.46 -13.88 12.72
CA GLY A 74 3.18 -13.25 13.06
C GLY A 74 2.92 -12.00 12.21
N GLN A 75 1.67 -11.78 11.79
CA GLN A 75 1.33 -10.66 10.90
C GLN A 75 1.68 -9.30 11.52
N PHE A 76 1.54 -9.16 12.85
CA PHE A 76 1.92 -7.94 13.56
C PHE A 76 3.43 -7.69 13.50
N GLU A 77 4.24 -8.74 13.62
CA GLU A 77 5.70 -8.65 13.46
C GLU A 77 6.09 -8.22 12.04
N VAL A 78 5.44 -8.81 11.01
CA VAL A 78 5.65 -8.44 9.61
C VAL A 78 5.26 -6.98 9.36
N LEU A 79 4.16 -6.52 9.95
CA LEU A 79 3.72 -5.12 9.85
C LEU A 79 4.72 -4.18 10.52
N ILE A 80 5.22 -4.53 11.72
CA ILE A 80 6.22 -3.71 12.43
C ILE A 80 7.51 -3.61 11.62
N LYS A 81 8.07 -4.75 11.20
CA LYS A 81 9.35 -4.79 10.48
C LYS A 81 9.24 -4.27 9.04
N GLY A 82 8.05 -4.40 8.43
CA GLY A 82 7.74 -3.91 7.09
C GLY A 82 7.24 -2.47 7.11
N LEU A 83 5.94 -2.26 7.33
CA LEU A 83 5.31 -0.94 7.24
C LEU A 83 5.88 0.08 8.23
N LEU A 84 6.12 -0.33 9.48
CA LEU A 84 6.53 0.60 10.55
C LEU A 84 8.04 0.75 10.71
N ASN A 85 8.86 0.12 9.86
CA ASN A 85 10.28 0.46 9.85
C ASN A 85 10.42 1.94 9.45
N LYS A 86 11.41 2.63 10.04
CA LYS A 86 11.57 4.08 9.91
C LYS A 86 11.54 4.56 8.46
N ASN A 87 12.23 3.87 7.56
CA ASN A 87 12.34 4.30 6.17
C ASN A 87 11.03 4.11 5.42
N THR A 88 10.42 2.92 5.53
CA THR A 88 9.14 2.59 4.88
C THR A 88 8.01 3.45 5.42
N LEU A 89 7.97 3.69 6.72
CA LEU A 89 6.95 4.53 7.35
C LEU A 89 7.01 5.98 6.83
N LEU A 90 8.21 6.58 6.85
CA LEU A 90 8.40 7.95 6.40
C LEU A 90 8.14 8.10 4.89
N ASP A 91 8.57 7.13 4.09
CA ASP A 91 8.32 7.08 2.65
C ASP A 91 6.81 6.93 2.36
N SER A 92 6.14 6.04 3.11
CA SER A 92 4.70 5.80 2.98
C SER A 92 3.87 7.05 3.29
N ILE A 93 4.19 7.73 4.41
CA ILE A 93 3.51 8.97 4.80
C ILE A 93 3.74 10.06 3.76
N ARG A 94 4.95 10.17 3.20
CA ARG A 94 5.32 11.25 2.28
C ARG A 94 4.75 11.08 0.88
N PHE A 95 4.73 9.86 0.35
CA PHE A 95 4.46 9.63 -1.07
C PHE A 95 3.30 8.67 -1.37
N PHE A 96 2.77 7.96 -0.37
CA PHE A 96 1.77 6.90 -0.57
C PHE A 96 0.42 7.15 0.11
N VAL A 97 0.11 8.43 0.34
CA VAL A 97 -1.19 8.91 0.84
C VAL A 97 -1.86 9.73 -0.26
N VAL A 98 -3.12 9.42 -0.57
CA VAL A 98 -3.93 10.14 -1.56
C VAL A 98 -5.24 10.60 -0.91
N PHE A 99 -5.65 11.83 -1.22
CA PHE A 99 -6.96 12.37 -0.82
C PHE A 99 -7.84 12.51 -2.05
N ASP A 100 -8.91 11.74 -2.07
CA ASP A 100 -9.90 11.75 -3.15
C ASP A 100 -11.11 12.59 -2.75
N LYS A 101 -11.61 13.44 -3.65
CA LYS A 101 -12.76 14.32 -3.41
C LYS A 101 -13.91 13.90 -4.31
N SER A 102 -15.02 13.48 -3.72
CA SER A 102 -16.25 13.17 -4.47
C SER A 102 -17.35 14.17 -4.10
N LYS A 103 -17.99 14.75 -5.12
CA LYS A 103 -19.20 15.56 -4.96
C LYS A 103 -20.42 14.69 -5.28
N LYS A 104 -21.42 14.70 -4.40
CA LYS A 104 -22.75 14.14 -4.67
C LYS A 104 -23.78 15.24 -4.50
N GLU A 105 -24.76 15.30 -5.39
CA GLU A 105 -25.88 16.21 -5.31
C GLU A 105 -27.13 15.39 -4.99
N ASP A 106 -27.92 15.85 -4.02
CA ASP A 106 -29.20 15.21 -3.71
C ASP A 106 -30.32 15.65 -4.68
N GLU A 107 -31.49 15.03 -4.57
CA GLU A 107 -32.67 15.35 -5.39
C GLU A 107 -33.14 16.81 -5.22
N LYS A 108 -32.66 17.52 -4.19
CA LYS A 108 -33.00 18.91 -3.88
C LYS A 108 -31.92 19.90 -4.36
N GLY A 109 -30.90 19.43 -5.07
CA GLY A 109 -29.79 20.25 -5.57
C GLY A 109 -28.71 20.56 -4.53
N GLN A 110 -28.75 19.95 -3.34
CA GLN A 110 -27.75 20.16 -2.30
C GLN A 110 -26.50 19.32 -2.55
N ALA A 111 -25.38 20.00 -2.77
CA ALA A 111 -24.09 19.37 -2.99
C ALA A 111 -23.38 19.01 -1.67
N THR A 112 -23.08 17.73 -1.48
CA THR A 112 -22.20 17.20 -0.44
C THR A 112 -20.84 16.84 -1.01
N VAL A 113 -19.76 17.36 -0.42
CA VAL A 113 -18.38 17.01 -0.77
C VAL A 113 -17.81 16.07 0.28
N THR A 114 -17.37 14.89 -0.14
CA THR A 114 -16.72 13.90 0.72
C THR A 114 -15.24 13.81 0.37
N ILE A 115 -14.38 13.92 1.38
CA ILE A 115 -12.94 13.68 1.26
C ILE A 115 -12.63 12.29 1.78
N THR A 116 -12.05 11.44 0.92
CA THR A 116 -11.64 10.07 1.26
C THR A 116 -10.12 9.98 1.27
N LYS A 117 -9.53 9.77 2.46
CA LYS A 117 -8.11 9.44 2.59
C LYS A 117 -7.87 7.99 2.19
N LYS A 118 -6.85 7.75 1.38
CA LYS A 118 -6.45 6.44 0.85
C LYS A 118 -4.95 6.26 1.12
N ILE A 119 -4.56 5.08 1.60
CA ILE A 119 -3.14 4.70 1.76
C ILE A 119 -2.84 3.51 0.86
N ALA A 120 -1.59 3.40 0.40
CA ALA A 120 -1.17 2.29 -0.44
C ALA A 120 -1.15 0.95 0.31
N ALA A 121 -1.55 -0.11 -0.38
CA ALA A 121 -1.28 -1.48 0.07
C ALA A 121 0.19 -1.86 -0.19
N TYR A 122 0.71 -2.86 0.55
CA TYR A 122 2.13 -3.25 0.47
C TYR A 122 2.63 -3.54 -0.95
N HIS A 123 1.83 -4.21 -1.78
CA HIS A 123 2.20 -4.52 -3.16
C HIS A 123 2.31 -3.25 -4.02
N GLN A 124 1.46 -2.25 -3.78
CA GLN A 124 1.50 -0.97 -4.48
C GLN A 124 2.74 -0.17 -4.08
N TYR A 125 3.02 -0.13 -2.78
CA TYR A 125 4.22 0.49 -2.23
C TYR A 125 5.50 -0.06 -2.87
N TYR A 126 5.69 -1.38 -2.83
CA TYR A 126 6.91 -2.00 -3.35
C TYR A 126 6.98 -1.99 -4.88
N ALA A 127 5.85 -2.12 -5.59
CA ALA A 127 5.83 -2.06 -7.05
C ALA A 127 6.25 -0.68 -7.56
N VAL A 128 5.71 0.40 -6.98
CA VAL A 128 6.05 1.78 -7.37
C VAL A 128 7.53 2.07 -7.08
N ASN A 129 8.01 1.72 -5.89
CA ASN A 129 9.42 1.92 -5.53
C ASN A 129 10.38 1.12 -6.42
N LYS A 130 9.99 -0.09 -6.85
CA LYS A 130 10.76 -0.89 -7.82
C LYS A 130 10.79 -0.24 -9.21
N ALA A 131 9.66 0.29 -9.67
CA ALA A 131 9.57 1.00 -10.94
C ALA A 131 10.47 2.25 -10.94
N ILE A 132 10.41 3.07 -9.89
CA ILE A 132 11.27 4.27 -9.75
C ILE A 132 12.75 3.89 -9.83
N LYS A 133 13.19 2.87 -9.07
CA LYS A 133 14.58 2.39 -9.11
C LYS A 133 15.00 1.94 -10.51
N SER A 134 14.11 1.24 -11.23
CA SER A 134 14.38 0.81 -12.59
C SER A 134 14.54 1.99 -13.55
N THR A 135 13.66 2.99 -13.45
CA THR A 135 13.71 4.21 -14.28
C THR A 135 14.99 5.00 -14.04
N LEU A 136 15.37 5.20 -12.76
CA LEU A 136 16.61 5.89 -12.40
C LEU A 136 17.85 5.16 -12.94
N ARG A 137 17.87 3.83 -12.89
CA ARG A 137 18.97 3.03 -13.47
C ARG A 137 19.08 3.24 -14.98
N THR A 138 17.96 3.22 -15.70
CA THR A 138 17.98 3.47 -17.15
C THR A 138 18.42 4.89 -17.46
N ALA A 139 17.86 5.89 -16.80
CA ALA A 139 18.18 7.30 -17.02
C ALA A 139 19.66 7.64 -16.72
N ASN A 140 20.24 7.00 -15.69
CA ASN A 140 21.66 7.16 -15.34
C ASN A 140 22.59 6.38 -16.27
N ASN A 141 22.19 5.19 -16.75
CA ASN A 141 22.96 4.42 -17.74
C ASN A 141 22.95 5.08 -19.13
N SER A 142 21.98 5.95 -19.43
CA SER A 142 22.02 6.82 -20.62
C SER A 142 23.19 7.81 -20.59
N LYS A 143 23.91 7.95 -19.47
CA LYS A 143 25.07 8.83 -19.30
C LYS A 143 26.42 8.11 -19.19
N GLY A 144 26.50 6.78 -19.30
CA GLY A 144 27.78 6.06 -19.19
C GLY A 144 27.69 4.55 -19.43
N ASN A 145 28.68 4.02 -20.14
CA ASN A 145 28.74 2.68 -20.74
C ASN A 145 28.59 1.45 -19.81
N ASN A 146 27.92 0.43 -20.38
CA ASN A 146 28.09 -1.04 -20.31
C ASN A 146 28.18 -1.86 -19.00
N LEU A 147 27.35 -2.92 -19.01
CA LEU A 147 27.46 -4.25 -18.37
C LEU A 147 27.19 -4.38 -16.86
N LEU A 148 25.98 -4.86 -16.53
CA LEU A 148 25.67 -5.92 -15.55
C LEU A 148 24.14 -6.16 -15.60
N LYS A 149 23.67 -7.00 -16.55
CA LYS A 149 22.26 -7.43 -16.65
C LYS A 149 22.07 -8.69 -15.80
N GLU A 150 21.40 -8.60 -14.65
CA GLU A 150 20.74 -9.78 -14.10
C GLU A 150 19.53 -10.13 -14.98
N SER A 151 19.39 -11.41 -15.33
CA SER A 151 18.30 -11.89 -16.20
C SER A 151 16.96 -11.86 -15.45
N PRO A 152 15.88 -11.34 -16.08
CA PRO A 152 14.51 -11.41 -15.57
C PRO A 152 14.04 -12.83 -15.19
N ALA A 153 14.66 -13.87 -15.76
CA ALA A 153 14.41 -15.27 -15.42
C ALA A 153 14.67 -15.59 -13.94
N SER A 154 15.56 -14.86 -13.26
CA SER A 154 15.82 -15.03 -11.82
C SER A 154 14.61 -14.69 -10.94
N TYR A 155 13.58 -14.07 -11.50
CA TYR A 155 12.40 -13.58 -10.77
C TYR A 155 11.08 -14.15 -11.34
N GLY A 156 11.13 -15.23 -12.12
CA GLY A 156 9.95 -15.92 -12.66
C GLY A 156 9.16 -15.14 -13.73
N LEU A 157 9.79 -14.12 -14.33
CA LEU A 157 9.21 -13.32 -15.42
C LEU A 157 9.74 -13.81 -16.78
N PRO A 158 8.98 -13.66 -17.88
CA PRO A 158 9.46 -13.98 -19.22
C PRO A 158 10.76 -13.23 -19.55
N ASP A 159 11.78 -13.97 -20.01
CA ASP A 159 13.10 -13.42 -20.34
C ASP A 159 13.07 -12.69 -21.69
N VAL A 160 13.85 -11.61 -21.81
CA VAL A 160 13.89 -10.74 -23.00
C VAL A 160 14.52 -11.45 -24.21
N LYS A 161 15.22 -12.58 -24.00
CA LYS A 161 15.82 -13.38 -25.08
C LYS A 161 14.82 -14.01 -26.04
N THR A 162 13.53 -14.08 -25.68
CA THR A 162 12.46 -14.60 -26.55
C THR A 162 11.66 -13.50 -27.24
N GLN A 163 12.02 -12.23 -27.04
CA GLN A 163 11.33 -11.09 -27.63
C GLN A 163 12.12 -10.52 -28.82
N PRO A 164 11.46 -10.15 -29.94
CA PRO A 164 12.13 -9.55 -31.08
C PRO A 164 12.84 -8.23 -30.70
N GLU A 165 14.02 -8.02 -31.25
CA GLU A 165 14.84 -6.84 -30.97
C GLU A 165 14.16 -5.56 -31.52
N GLY A 166 13.94 -4.54 -30.67
CA GLY A 166 13.39 -3.24 -31.08
C GLY A 166 12.09 -2.81 -30.39
N ASP A 167 11.47 -3.64 -29.54
CA ASP A 167 10.21 -3.28 -28.89
C ASP A 167 10.48 -2.37 -27.66
N ARG A 168 10.28 -1.04 -27.83
CA ARG A 168 10.50 0.02 -26.82
C ARG A 168 9.53 -0.04 -25.63
N LYS A 169 9.34 -1.21 -25.02
CA LYS A 169 8.41 -1.41 -23.91
C LYS A 169 9.13 -1.21 -22.58
N ALA A 170 9.09 0.02 -22.07
CA ALA A 170 9.23 0.27 -20.64
C ALA A 170 8.07 -0.46 -19.93
N GLY A 171 8.39 -1.33 -18.97
CA GLY A 171 7.39 -2.20 -18.34
C GLY A 171 6.19 -1.42 -17.83
N VAL A 172 5.03 -1.63 -18.44
CA VAL A 172 3.76 -1.07 -17.97
C VAL A 172 3.18 -2.04 -16.95
N VAL A 173 3.10 -1.63 -15.68
CA VAL A 173 2.39 -2.40 -14.66
C VAL A 173 0.92 -2.04 -14.74
N TRP A 174 0.13 -2.84 -15.44
CA TRP A 174 -1.34 -2.78 -15.36
C TRP A 174 -1.84 -3.62 -14.18
N HIS A 175 -2.81 -3.09 -13.45
CA HIS A 175 -3.68 -3.88 -12.59
C HIS A 175 -5.12 -3.71 -13.07
N THR A 176 -5.83 -4.83 -13.23
CA THR A 176 -7.20 -4.87 -13.73
C THR A 176 -8.16 -4.09 -12.84
N GLN A 177 -9.11 -3.42 -13.48
CA GLN A 177 -10.14 -2.64 -12.83
C GLN A 177 -11.16 -3.60 -12.19
N GLY A 178 -11.20 -3.59 -10.86
CA GLY A 178 -12.16 -4.33 -10.06
C GLY A 178 -12.38 -3.59 -8.75
N VAL A 179 -13.61 -3.66 -8.23
CA VAL A 179 -14.24 -2.85 -7.16
C VAL A 179 -13.43 -2.72 -5.85
N ARG A 180 -12.27 -3.38 -5.71
CA ARG A 180 -11.47 -3.48 -4.48
C ARG A 180 -10.04 -2.91 -4.54
N LYS A 181 -9.60 -2.31 -5.65
CA LYS A 181 -8.23 -1.75 -5.75
C LYS A 181 -8.23 -0.25 -6.06
N ILE A 182 -7.50 0.53 -5.25
CA ILE A 182 -7.26 1.97 -5.48
C ILE A 182 -6.14 2.09 -6.52
N PRO A 183 -6.30 2.80 -7.65
CA PRO A 183 -5.22 2.98 -8.61
C PRO A 183 -4.17 3.94 -8.06
N PHE A 184 -2.89 3.53 -8.09
CA PHE A 184 -1.75 4.43 -8.03
C PHE A 184 -1.22 4.57 -9.46
N TYR A 185 -1.38 5.76 -10.03
CA TYR A 185 -0.87 6.06 -11.37
C TYR A 185 0.60 6.46 -11.26
N VAL A 186 1.47 5.73 -11.94
CA VAL A 186 2.83 6.20 -12.25
C VAL A 186 2.78 6.73 -13.67
N VAL A 187 2.69 8.05 -13.82
CA VAL A 187 2.81 8.73 -15.12
C VAL A 187 4.29 9.03 -15.34
N LEU A 188 4.93 8.33 -16.28
CA LEU A 188 6.26 8.68 -16.76
C LEU A 188 6.08 9.55 -18.01
N TYR A 189 6.43 10.82 -17.92
CA TYR A 189 6.58 11.65 -19.12
C TYR A 189 7.88 11.26 -19.81
N SER A 190 7.79 11.03 -21.12
CA SER A 190 8.93 10.94 -22.05
C SER A 190 9.37 12.32 -22.51
#